data_AF-A0A246JWZ6-F1
#
_entry.id   AF-A0A246JWZ6-F1
#
_cell.length_a   1.000
_cell.length_b   1.000
_cell.length_c   1.000
_cell.angle_alpha   90.00
_cell.angle_beta   90.00
_cell.angle_gamma   90.00
#
_symmetry.space_group_name_H-M   'P 1'
#
loop_
_entity.id
_entity.type
_entity.pdbx_description
1 polymer ?
#
loop_
_entity_poly.entity_id
_entity_poly.type
_entity_poly.pdbx_seq_one_letter_code
_entity_poly.pdbx_strand_id
1 'polypeptide(L)'
;MIKIRLCHARGRSYFIPEVLIGFGGSKFFLPSFFGPPQLSFGSPLARGYHEATFSVDVAAPRARNAVRVMVTIRSDGHLRSFAGGAQLYRCEYAGPQNVPLAPEVGGSCTQLADGDFALDLFHHTRSTNAKSIMNSGELWSSSCNLAGTGELENVACVYFTTLPSIRDENDLRRVAMSSFGSISYQTTSDRRVEGTLELPVYKGELAARDTTLSFAVPTALIAPPHLLCHPAIAHNPAYYEVVGPEIVRVAVTPGNKLLFIDGGVTAEAGQLKSFDYVIEGDASSAAGLEAPMKEEATTQVSHLERLDGDADIFAFWKANANTDLVTGRQVEWRKLREKVA
;
A
#
# COMPACT_ATOMS: atom_id res chain seq x y z
N MET A 1 -12.57 -4.26 -10.48
CA MET A 1 -12.93 -3.60 -9.22
C MET A 1 -11.66 -3.02 -8.63
N ILE A 2 -11.74 -1.90 -7.91
CA ILE A 2 -10.55 -1.28 -7.31
C ILE A 2 -10.87 -0.84 -5.89
N LYS A 3 -9.98 -1.19 -4.96
CA LYS A 3 -10.03 -0.69 -3.58
C LYS A 3 -9.21 0.59 -3.50
N ILE A 4 -9.84 1.65 -3.01
CA ILE A 4 -9.23 2.98 -2.94
C ILE A 4 -9.47 3.63 -1.58
N ARG A 5 -8.60 4.57 -1.21
CA ARG A 5 -8.82 5.50 -0.10
C ARG A 5 -8.77 6.94 -0.60
N LEU A 6 -9.58 7.80 0.02
CA LEU A 6 -9.43 9.23 -0.11
C LEU A 6 -8.35 9.72 0.87
N CYS A 7 -7.45 10.56 0.38
CA CYS A 7 -6.30 11.05 1.13
C CYS A 7 -6.10 12.56 0.94
N HIS A 8 -5.64 13.22 2.01
CA HIS A 8 -5.44 14.66 2.09
C HIS A 8 -4.03 15.00 2.59
N ALA A 9 -3.31 15.78 1.81
CA ALA A 9 -2.03 16.35 2.20
C ALA A 9 -2.06 17.86 1.98
N ARG A 10 -1.02 18.58 2.43
CA ARG A 10 -0.98 20.04 2.32
C ARG A 10 -1.16 20.48 0.85
N GLY A 11 -2.26 21.19 0.59
CA GLY A 11 -2.59 21.73 -0.73
C GLY A 11 -3.08 20.71 -1.76
N ARG A 12 -3.35 19.44 -1.37
CA ARG A 12 -3.79 18.41 -2.31
C ARG A 12 -4.69 17.35 -1.68
N SER A 13 -5.59 16.82 -2.49
CA SER A 13 -6.37 15.62 -2.19
C SER A 13 -6.24 14.67 -3.38
N TYR A 14 -6.21 13.37 -3.12
CA TYR A 14 -6.02 12.36 -4.16
C TYR A 14 -6.51 11.00 -3.67
N PHE A 15 -6.54 10.02 -4.58
CA PHE A 15 -6.89 8.64 -4.25
C PHE A 15 -5.63 7.80 -4.10
N ILE A 16 -5.60 6.94 -3.08
CA ILE A 16 -4.62 5.87 -2.97
C ILE A 16 -5.27 4.61 -3.54
N PRO A 17 -4.90 4.15 -4.74
CA PRO A 17 -5.28 2.82 -5.20
C PRO A 17 -4.47 1.79 -4.41
N GLU A 18 -5.16 0.88 -3.73
CA GLU A 18 -4.50 -0.17 -2.95
C GLU A 18 -4.35 -1.46 -3.75
N VAL A 19 -5.43 -1.88 -4.41
CA VAL A 19 -5.46 -3.11 -5.20
C VAL A 19 -6.48 -3.00 -6.31
N LEU A 20 -6.06 -3.36 -7.52
CA LEU A 20 -6.94 -3.52 -8.67
C LEU A 20 -7.24 -5.01 -8.85
N ILE A 21 -8.52 -5.37 -8.74
CA ILE A 21 -9.02 -6.73 -8.98
C ILE A 21 -9.54 -6.81 -10.42
N GLY A 22 -8.90 -7.66 -11.22
CA GLY A 22 -9.16 -7.86 -12.63
C GLY A 22 -9.60 -9.28 -12.97
N PHE A 23 -9.71 -9.55 -14.28
CA PHE A 23 -9.99 -10.90 -14.83
C PHE A 23 -11.17 -11.61 -14.15
N GLY A 24 -12.31 -10.94 -14.10
CA GLY A 24 -13.53 -11.49 -13.52
C GLY A 24 -13.49 -11.71 -11.99
N GLY A 25 -12.56 -11.07 -11.28
CA GLY A 25 -12.45 -11.23 -9.82
C GLY A 25 -11.41 -12.26 -9.35
N SER A 26 -10.65 -12.84 -10.28
CA SER A 26 -9.73 -13.96 -9.97
C SER A 26 -8.26 -13.57 -9.84
N LYS A 27 -7.89 -12.37 -10.32
CA LYS A 27 -6.51 -11.87 -10.31
C LYS A 27 -6.45 -10.47 -9.73
N PHE A 28 -5.33 -10.14 -9.11
CA PHE A 28 -5.08 -8.81 -8.60
C PHE A 28 -3.81 -8.20 -9.19
N PHE A 29 -3.76 -6.87 -9.16
CA PHE A 29 -2.60 -6.05 -9.45
C PHE A 29 -2.35 -5.14 -8.26
N LEU A 30 -1.08 -4.98 -7.86
CA LEU A 30 -0.67 -3.96 -6.90
C LEU A 30 -0.10 -2.76 -7.67
N PRO A 31 -0.57 -1.54 -7.38
CA PRO A 31 -0.01 -0.33 -7.95
C PRO A 31 1.47 -0.15 -7.60
N SER A 32 2.29 0.26 -8.56
CA SER A 32 3.66 0.74 -8.34
C SER A 32 3.74 2.26 -8.42
N PHE A 33 3.01 2.89 -9.34
CA PHE A 33 2.85 4.34 -9.43
C PHE A 33 1.39 4.69 -9.72
N PHE A 34 0.97 5.93 -9.41
CA PHE A 34 -0.34 6.43 -9.81
C PHE A 34 -0.37 7.95 -9.94
N GLY A 35 -1.33 8.43 -10.73
CA GLY A 35 -1.58 9.85 -10.95
C GLY A 35 -2.76 10.38 -10.12
N PRO A 36 -2.87 11.71 -9.96
CA PRO A 36 -4.03 12.32 -9.31
C PRO A 36 -5.33 12.07 -10.09
N PRO A 37 -6.47 11.97 -9.40
CA PRO A 37 -7.76 11.77 -10.06
C PRO A 37 -8.25 13.02 -10.77
N GLN A 38 -8.79 12.84 -11.98
CA GLN A 38 -9.65 13.79 -12.66
C GLN A 38 -11.09 13.48 -12.28
N LEU A 39 -11.74 14.42 -11.59
CA LEU A 39 -13.11 14.26 -11.12
C LEU A 39 -14.09 15.01 -12.03
N SER A 40 -15.15 14.32 -12.42
CA SER A 40 -16.29 14.88 -13.14
C SER A 40 -17.55 14.68 -12.33
N PHE A 41 -18.23 15.78 -11.99
CA PHE A 41 -19.47 15.72 -11.22
C PHE A 41 -20.67 15.88 -12.16
N GLY A 42 -21.39 14.77 -12.38
CA GLY A 42 -22.62 14.76 -13.16
C GLY A 42 -23.63 15.83 -12.72
N SER A 43 -24.34 16.39 -13.71
CA SER A 43 -25.37 17.40 -13.47
C SER A 43 -26.56 16.81 -12.70
N PRO A 44 -27.06 17.47 -11.65
CA PRO A 44 -28.27 17.07 -10.94
C PRO A 44 -29.50 16.95 -11.87
N LEU A 45 -29.52 17.73 -12.96
CA LEU A 45 -30.63 17.76 -13.92
C LEU A 45 -30.68 16.53 -14.85
N ALA A 46 -29.60 15.76 -14.94
CA ALA A 46 -29.47 14.65 -15.90
C ALA A 46 -29.41 13.26 -15.25
N ARG A 47 -29.71 13.13 -13.94
CA ARG A 47 -29.40 11.92 -13.14
C ARG A 47 -27.96 11.44 -13.38
N GLY A 48 -27.04 12.40 -13.51
CA GLY A 48 -25.65 12.12 -13.85
C GLY A 48 -24.92 11.55 -12.64
N TYR A 49 -24.22 10.45 -12.84
CA TYR A 49 -23.28 9.91 -11.87
C TYR A 49 -22.01 10.77 -11.80
N HIS A 50 -21.30 10.69 -10.69
CA HIS A 50 -19.96 11.27 -10.58
C HIS A 50 -18.94 10.26 -11.07
N GLU A 51 -17.88 10.73 -11.68
CA GLU A 51 -16.84 9.91 -12.27
C GLU A 51 -15.46 10.39 -11.82
N ALA A 52 -14.55 9.45 -11.60
CA ALA A 52 -13.15 9.75 -11.40
C ALA A 52 -12.30 8.88 -12.33
N THR A 53 -11.36 9.51 -13.03
CA THR A 53 -10.40 8.83 -13.89
C THR A 53 -8.98 9.15 -13.44
N PHE A 54 -8.13 8.13 -13.30
CA PHE A 54 -6.73 8.26 -12.89
C PHE A 54 -5.87 7.16 -13.52
N SER A 55 -4.57 7.42 -13.62
CA SER A 55 -3.60 6.42 -14.08
C SER A 55 -3.07 5.59 -12.90
N VAL A 56 -2.88 4.30 -13.12
CA VAL A 56 -2.23 3.36 -12.20
C VAL A 56 -1.23 2.55 -13.00
N ASP A 57 0.03 2.55 -12.59
CA ASP A 57 1.05 1.69 -13.17
C ASP A 57 1.05 0.36 -12.40
N VAL A 58 0.93 -0.74 -13.13
CA VAL A 58 0.89 -2.11 -12.59
C VAL A 58 2.03 -2.92 -13.17
N ALA A 59 2.59 -3.83 -12.38
CA ALA A 59 3.69 -4.67 -12.81
C ALA A 59 3.59 -6.04 -12.14
N ALA A 60 3.99 -7.09 -12.87
CA ALA A 60 4.17 -8.41 -12.28
C ALA A 60 5.25 -8.38 -11.20
N PRO A 61 5.27 -9.33 -10.25
CA PRO A 61 6.37 -9.47 -9.33
C PRO A 61 7.67 -9.65 -10.11
N ARG A 62 8.70 -8.88 -9.75
CA ARG A 62 10.01 -8.82 -10.43
C ARG A 62 10.04 -8.14 -11.80
N ALA A 63 8.93 -7.58 -12.28
CA ALA A 63 8.95 -6.80 -13.49
C ALA A 63 9.93 -5.61 -13.33
N ARG A 64 10.58 -5.26 -14.44
CA ARG A 64 11.47 -4.09 -14.53
C ARG A 64 10.74 -2.84 -15.01
N ASN A 65 9.67 -3.05 -15.77
CA ASN A 65 8.84 -2.00 -16.32
C ASN A 65 7.41 -2.25 -15.83
N ALA A 66 6.69 -1.17 -15.57
CA ALA A 66 5.26 -1.23 -15.28
C ALA A 66 4.47 -0.82 -16.52
N VAL A 67 3.24 -1.32 -16.62
CA VAL A 67 2.26 -0.92 -17.63
C VAL A 67 1.29 0.08 -17.00
N ARG A 68 1.16 1.25 -17.63
CA ARG A 68 0.19 2.26 -17.22
C ARG A 68 -1.21 1.86 -17.66
N VAL A 69 -2.12 1.80 -16.70
CA VAL A 69 -3.54 1.52 -16.90
C VAL A 69 -4.34 2.75 -16.49
N MET A 70 -5.27 3.18 -17.34
CA MET A 70 -6.26 4.19 -16.97
C MET A 70 -7.42 3.50 -16.28
N VAL A 71 -7.77 3.97 -15.08
CA VAL A 71 -8.88 3.44 -14.27
C VAL A 71 -9.95 4.50 -14.15
N THR A 72 -11.20 4.09 -14.39
CA THR A 72 -12.38 4.92 -14.22
C THR A 72 -13.33 4.27 -13.21
N ILE A 73 -13.74 5.04 -12.21
CA ILE A 73 -14.76 4.66 -11.22
C ILE A 73 -15.92 5.63 -11.27
N ARG A 74 -17.10 5.18 -10.83
CA ARG A 74 -18.30 6.00 -10.75
C ARG A 74 -18.96 5.91 -9.40
N SER A 75 -19.70 6.95 -9.01
CA SER A 75 -20.42 7.00 -7.73
C SER A 75 -21.49 5.92 -7.56
N ASP A 76 -22.10 5.44 -8.66
CA ASP A 76 -23.02 4.29 -8.64
C ASP A 76 -22.32 2.93 -8.67
N GLY A 77 -20.99 2.94 -8.80
CA GLY A 77 -20.15 1.75 -8.79
C GLY A 77 -19.68 1.36 -7.40
N HIS A 78 -20.08 2.06 -6.32
CA HIS A 78 -19.71 1.70 -4.95
C HIS A 78 -20.24 0.30 -4.59
N LEU A 79 -19.36 -0.55 -4.05
CA LEU A 79 -19.69 -1.93 -3.69
C LEU A 79 -19.61 -2.17 -2.19
N ARG A 80 -18.64 -1.54 -1.52
CA ARG A 80 -18.35 -1.79 -0.10
C ARG A 80 -17.53 -0.67 0.52
N SER A 81 -17.79 -0.39 1.80
CA SER A 81 -16.94 0.42 2.68
C SER A 81 -16.20 -0.46 3.69
N PHE A 82 -14.96 -0.09 4.01
CA PHE A 82 -14.13 -0.76 5.02
C PHE A 82 -13.97 0.15 6.25
N ALA A 83 -13.82 -0.43 7.45
CA ALA A 83 -13.76 0.30 8.72
C ALA A 83 -12.67 1.39 8.81
N GLY A 84 -11.63 1.30 7.98
CA GLY A 84 -10.57 2.32 7.90
C GLY A 84 -10.86 3.47 6.93
N GLY A 85 -12.00 3.49 6.23
CA GLY A 85 -12.34 4.52 5.23
C GLY A 85 -11.97 4.16 3.79
N ALA A 86 -11.41 2.97 3.53
CA ALA A 86 -11.29 2.48 2.15
C ALA A 86 -12.67 2.13 1.58
N GLN A 87 -12.80 2.20 0.27
CA GLN A 87 -14.01 1.79 -0.46
C GLN A 87 -13.64 0.96 -1.68
N LEU A 88 -14.46 -0.04 -1.97
CA LEU A 88 -14.36 -0.89 -3.16
C LEU A 88 -15.35 -0.38 -4.21
N TYR A 89 -14.84 -0.13 -5.41
CA TYR A 89 -15.66 0.27 -6.56
C TYR A 89 -15.59 -0.75 -7.69
N ARG A 90 -16.72 -0.91 -8.39
CA ARG A 90 -16.72 -1.35 -9.78
C ARG A 90 -15.97 -0.28 -10.59
N CYS A 91 -15.05 -0.74 -11.42
CA CYS A 91 -14.23 0.13 -12.23
C CYS A 91 -14.09 -0.43 -13.64
N GLU A 92 -13.89 0.47 -14.59
CA GLU A 92 -13.37 0.15 -15.91
C GLU A 92 -11.87 0.43 -15.90
N TYR A 93 -11.10 -0.37 -16.62
CA TYR A 93 -9.67 -0.14 -16.74
C TYR A 93 -9.17 -0.50 -18.14
N ALA A 94 -8.29 0.34 -18.68
CA ALA A 94 -7.73 0.19 -20.02
C ALA A 94 -6.22 0.41 -20.01
N GLY A 95 -5.48 -0.59 -20.48
CA GLY A 95 -4.05 -0.46 -20.75
C GLY A 95 -3.78 0.15 -22.14
N PRO A 96 -2.50 0.34 -22.51
CA PRO A 96 -2.13 0.79 -23.84
C PRO A 96 -2.61 -0.19 -24.91
N GLN A 97 -2.95 0.30 -26.10
CA GLN A 97 -3.35 -0.55 -27.21
C GLN A 97 -2.27 -1.60 -27.50
N ASN A 98 -2.71 -2.85 -27.69
CA ASN A 98 -1.84 -4.01 -27.98
C ASN A 98 -0.86 -4.40 -26.88
N VAL A 99 -0.99 -3.89 -25.66
CA VAL A 99 -0.22 -4.35 -24.50
C VAL A 99 -1.10 -5.29 -23.66
N PRO A 100 -0.83 -6.60 -23.64
CA PRO A 100 -1.61 -7.53 -22.82
C PRO A 100 -1.34 -7.27 -21.33
N LEU A 101 -2.40 -7.24 -20.51
CA LEU A 101 -2.28 -7.04 -19.06
C LEU A 101 -2.05 -8.35 -18.28
N ALA A 102 -2.28 -9.51 -18.90
CA ALA A 102 -2.13 -10.80 -18.22
C ALA A 102 -0.70 -11.06 -17.69
N PRO A 103 0.39 -10.67 -18.40
CA PRO A 103 1.74 -10.76 -17.88
C PRO A 103 2.01 -9.89 -16.65
N GLU A 104 1.23 -8.82 -16.45
CA GLU A 104 1.45 -7.82 -15.37
C GLU A 104 0.72 -8.16 -14.06
N VAL A 105 0.06 -9.31 -14.01
CA VAL A 105 -0.71 -9.76 -12.85
C VAL A 105 0.22 -9.92 -11.63
N GLY A 106 -0.19 -9.32 -10.51
CA GLY A 106 0.49 -9.41 -9.22
C GLY A 106 0.31 -10.77 -8.53
N GLY A 107 -0.87 -11.38 -8.70
CA GLY A 107 -1.19 -12.70 -8.15
C GLY A 107 -2.65 -13.10 -8.33
N SER A 108 -3.05 -14.19 -7.68
CA SER A 108 -4.42 -14.69 -7.65
C SER A 108 -5.19 -14.14 -6.44
N CYS A 109 -6.50 -14.00 -6.57
CA CYS A 109 -7.37 -13.65 -5.45
C CYS A 109 -8.69 -14.41 -5.54
N THR A 110 -9.36 -14.55 -4.40
CA THR A 110 -10.68 -15.18 -4.29
C THR A 110 -11.66 -14.22 -3.63
N GLN A 111 -12.86 -14.09 -4.18
CA GLN A 111 -13.92 -13.32 -3.55
C GLN A 111 -14.46 -14.07 -2.32
N LEU A 112 -14.54 -13.36 -1.20
CA LEU A 112 -15.09 -13.86 0.06
C LEU A 112 -16.62 -13.70 0.10
N ALA A 113 -17.27 -14.44 0.99
CA ALA A 113 -18.74 -14.47 1.11
C ALA A 113 -19.34 -13.09 1.46
N ASP A 114 -18.58 -12.23 2.13
CA ASP A 114 -18.97 -10.87 2.50
C ASP A 114 -18.70 -9.83 1.38
N GLY A 115 -18.17 -10.27 0.23
CA GLY A 115 -17.83 -9.42 -0.91
C GLY A 115 -16.44 -8.79 -0.86
N ASP A 116 -15.63 -9.02 0.18
CA ASP A 116 -14.20 -8.70 0.16
C ASP A 116 -13.44 -9.68 -0.76
N PHE A 117 -12.16 -9.46 -0.97
CA PHE A 117 -11.26 -10.37 -1.67
C PHE A 117 -10.16 -10.82 -0.72
N ALA A 118 -9.77 -12.09 -0.80
CA ALA A 118 -8.52 -12.56 -0.23
C ALA A 118 -7.46 -12.66 -1.32
N LEU A 119 -6.30 -12.05 -1.08
CA LEU A 119 -5.15 -12.10 -1.99
C LEU A 119 -4.28 -13.29 -1.61
N ASP A 120 -3.84 -14.05 -2.61
CA ASP A 120 -2.85 -15.11 -2.41
C ASP A 120 -1.45 -14.48 -2.32
N LEU A 121 -0.92 -14.43 -1.10
CA LEU A 121 0.35 -13.80 -0.76
C LEU A 121 1.29 -14.78 -0.06
N PHE A 122 2.57 -14.43 -0.03
CA PHE A 122 3.64 -15.28 0.46
C PHE A 122 4.33 -14.69 1.69
N HIS A 123 4.78 -15.57 2.58
CA HIS A 123 5.67 -15.24 3.68
C HIS A 123 6.95 -16.07 3.57
N HIS A 124 8.11 -15.43 3.64
CA HIS A 124 9.41 -16.09 3.53
C HIS A 124 10.11 -16.17 4.88
N THR A 125 10.53 -17.36 5.24
CA THR A 125 11.11 -17.63 6.55
C THR A 125 12.07 -18.83 6.49
N ARG A 126 12.62 -19.22 7.64
CA ARG A 126 13.41 -20.45 7.78
C ARG A 126 12.50 -21.65 7.97
N SER A 127 12.93 -22.81 7.51
CA SER A 127 12.22 -24.09 7.65
C SER A 127 11.81 -24.41 9.10
N THR A 128 12.63 -24.03 10.09
CA THR A 128 12.29 -24.17 11.53
C THR A 128 11.11 -23.28 11.96
N ASN A 129 11.06 -22.05 11.45
CA ASN A 129 9.99 -21.11 11.75
C ASN A 129 8.72 -21.48 11.00
N ALA A 130 8.85 -21.94 9.75
CA ALA A 130 7.72 -22.45 8.99
C ALA A 130 7.02 -23.60 9.72
N LYS A 131 7.78 -24.57 10.26
CA LYS A 131 7.22 -25.64 11.12
C LYS A 131 6.50 -25.08 12.35
N SER A 132 7.06 -24.06 12.99
CA SER A 132 6.45 -23.42 14.16
C SER A 132 5.14 -22.73 13.81
N ILE A 133 5.08 -22.01 12.69
CA ILE A 133 3.86 -21.38 12.16
C ILE A 133 2.80 -22.44 11.87
N MET A 134 3.15 -23.49 11.13
CA MET A 134 2.20 -24.55 10.77
C MET A 134 1.67 -25.33 11.99
N ASN A 135 2.50 -25.53 13.01
CA ASN A 135 2.09 -26.23 14.24
C ASN A 135 1.22 -25.37 15.16
N SER A 136 1.50 -24.06 15.24
CA SER A 136 0.78 -23.14 16.12
C SER A 136 -0.48 -22.58 15.48
N GLY A 137 -0.52 -22.47 14.14
CA GLY A 137 -1.53 -21.68 13.44
C GLY A 137 -1.33 -20.17 13.65
N GLU A 138 -0.11 -19.72 14.01
CA GLU A 138 0.16 -18.34 14.39
C GLU A 138 1.24 -17.71 13.51
N LEU A 139 0.97 -16.46 13.09
CA LEU A 139 1.90 -15.60 12.37
C LEU A 139 2.31 -14.44 13.28
N TRP A 140 3.53 -14.51 13.78
CA TRP A 140 4.08 -13.49 14.68
C TRP A 140 4.39 -12.19 13.95
N SER A 141 3.94 -11.08 14.51
CA SER A 141 4.25 -9.74 14.01
C SER A 141 5.66 -9.32 14.38
N SER A 142 6.30 -8.53 13.51
CA SER A 142 7.54 -7.83 13.81
C SER A 142 7.23 -6.40 14.26
N SER A 143 7.84 -5.95 15.35
CA SER A 143 7.76 -4.56 15.79
C SER A 143 8.67 -3.63 14.99
N CYS A 144 9.47 -4.12 14.03
CA CYS A 144 10.35 -3.23 13.30
C CYS A 144 9.59 -2.29 12.34
N ASN A 145 10.14 -1.09 12.15
CA ASN A 145 9.75 -0.19 11.06
C ASN A 145 9.99 -0.83 9.69
N LEU A 146 9.50 -0.20 8.63
CA LEU A 146 9.57 -0.73 7.26
C LEU A 146 11.00 -1.05 6.82
N ALA A 147 11.99 -0.24 7.21
CA ALA A 147 13.39 -0.51 6.93
C ALA A 147 13.98 -1.67 7.74
N GLY A 148 13.31 -2.10 8.81
CA GLY A 148 13.81 -3.13 9.72
C GLY A 148 15.01 -2.70 10.57
N THR A 149 15.20 -1.39 10.76
CA THR A 149 16.37 -0.81 11.46
C THR A 149 16.03 -0.21 12.82
N GLY A 150 14.75 0.03 13.10
CA GLY A 150 14.25 0.50 14.39
C GLY A 150 13.03 -0.30 14.84
N GLU A 151 12.90 -0.52 16.15
CA GLU A 151 11.69 -1.13 16.73
C GLU A 151 10.67 -0.05 17.06
N LEU A 152 9.42 -0.27 16.69
CA LEU A 152 8.28 0.59 16.97
C LEU A 152 7.59 0.15 18.27
N GLU A 153 7.17 1.14 19.06
CA GLU A 153 6.53 0.92 20.35
C GLU A 153 5.04 0.61 20.23
N ASN A 154 4.35 1.22 19.27
CA ASN A 154 2.88 1.28 19.20
C ASN A 154 2.25 0.58 17.98
N VAL A 155 3.06 -0.08 17.15
CA VAL A 155 2.58 -0.96 16.06
C VAL A 155 3.55 -2.10 15.84
N ALA A 156 3.01 -3.26 15.47
CA ALA A 156 3.77 -4.35 14.87
C ALA A 156 3.07 -4.81 13.59
N CYS A 157 3.82 -5.38 12.66
CA CYS A 157 3.30 -5.80 11.36
C CYS A 157 3.66 -7.26 11.07
N VAL A 158 2.70 -8.00 10.51
CA VAL A 158 3.01 -9.23 9.76
C VAL A 158 3.22 -8.83 8.31
N TYR A 159 4.32 -9.32 7.74
CA TYR A 159 4.76 -8.98 6.39
C TYR A 159 4.51 -10.15 5.44
N PHE A 160 3.89 -9.84 4.31
CA PHE A 160 3.67 -10.71 3.18
C PHE A 160 4.24 -10.07 1.91
N THR A 161 4.36 -10.86 0.86
CA THR A 161 4.82 -10.39 -0.45
C THR A 161 4.12 -11.11 -1.59
N THR A 162 4.15 -10.52 -2.78
CA THR A 162 3.71 -11.15 -4.03
C THR A 162 4.78 -12.05 -4.65
N LEU A 163 6.00 -12.05 -4.10
CA LEU A 163 7.08 -12.91 -4.55
C LEU A 163 6.85 -14.36 -4.10
N PRO A 164 6.78 -15.37 -5.00
CA PRO A 164 6.66 -16.78 -4.59
C PRO A 164 7.92 -17.36 -3.94
N SER A 165 9.05 -16.65 -4.04
CA SER A 165 10.33 -17.02 -3.43
C SER A 165 11.26 -15.80 -3.38
N ILE A 166 12.27 -15.81 -2.52
CA ILE A 166 13.38 -14.86 -2.56
C ILE A 166 14.59 -15.58 -3.16
N ARG A 167 14.99 -15.22 -4.38
CA ARG A 167 15.99 -15.98 -5.16
C ARG A 167 17.36 -15.33 -5.17
N ASP A 168 17.40 -14.02 -5.04
CA ASP A 168 18.61 -13.23 -5.19
C ASP A 168 18.54 -11.91 -4.40
N GLU A 169 19.63 -11.16 -4.44
CA GLU A 169 19.74 -9.85 -3.78
C GLU A 169 18.72 -8.83 -4.30
N ASN A 170 18.28 -8.91 -5.56
CA ASN A 170 17.26 -7.99 -6.07
C ASN A 170 15.89 -8.30 -5.47
N ASP A 171 15.56 -9.58 -5.28
CA ASP A 171 14.36 -10.00 -4.57
C ASP A 171 14.39 -9.53 -3.10
N LEU A 172 15.55 -9.58 -2.41
CA LEU A 172 15.68 -9.02 -1.06
C LEU A 172 15.39 -7.51 -1.02
N ARG A 173 15.94 -6.76 -1.98
CA ARG A 173 15.76 -5.29 -2.05
C ARG A 173 14.31 -4.90 -2.29
N ARG A 174 13.57 -5.71 -3.06
CA ARG A 174 12.12 -5.51 -3.29
C ARG A 174 11.29 -5.61 -2.02
N VAL A 175 11.76 -6.36 -1.02
CA VAL A 175 11.12 -6.50 0.30
C VAL A 175 11.84 -5.72 1.41
N ALA A 176 12.47 -4.60 1.05
CA ALA A 176 13.16 -3.69 1.97
C ALA A 176 14.27 -4.36 2.82
N MET A 177 15.00 -5.30 2.22
CA MET A 177 16.16 -5.96 2.83
C MET A 177 17.37 -5.90 1.88
N SER A 178 18.58 -6.06 2.41
CA SER A 178 19.78 -6.22 1.59
C SER A 178 20.86 -7.04 2.30
N SER A 179 21.62 -7.84 1.57
CA SER A 179 22.82 -8.51 2.12
C SER A 179 23.90 -7.52 2.57
N PHE A 180 23.88 -6.29 2.04
CA PHE A 180 24.80 -5.21 2.39
C PHE A 180 24.24 -4.27 3.46
N GLY A 181 22.95 -4.39 3.81
CA GLY A 181 22.28 -3.53 4.79
C GLY A 181 21.97 -2.12 4.28
N SER A 182 22.00 -1.88 2.96
CA SER A 182 21.55 -0.61 2.37
C SER A 182 20.81 -0.79 1.05
N ILE A 183 19.95 0.16 0.72
CA ILE A 183 19.31 0.32 -0.59
C ILE A 183 19.49 1.76 -1.04
N SER A 184 19.86 1.94 -2.31
CA SER A 184 20.07 3.25 -2.91
C SER A 184 18.76 3.81 -3.48
N TYR A 185 18.48 5.08 -3.18
CA TYR A 185 17.43 5.87 -3.80
C TYR A 185 18.02 7.07 -4.53
N GLN A 186 17.29 7.59 -5.50
CA GLN A 186 17.62 8.82 -6.20
C GLN A 186 16.47 9.81 -6.06
N THR A 187 16.78 11.08 -5.82
CA THR A 187 15.74 12.12 -5.77
C THR A 187 15.19 12.39 -7.17
N THR A 188 13.96 12.88 -7.24
CA THR A 188 13.32 13.31 -8.48
C THR A 188 12.85 14.75 -8.35
N SER A 189 13.43 15.66 -9.13
CA SER A 189 13.15 17.10 -9.09
C SER A 189 13.37 17.74 -10.47
N ASP A 190 13.39 19.08 -10.52
CA ASP A 190 13.75 19.86 -11.70
C ASP A 190 15.26 20.19 -11.79
N ARG A 191 16.06 19.67 -10.85
CA ARG A 191 17.50 19.94 -10.79
C ARG A 191 18.25 19.20 -11.90
N ARG A 192 19.34 19.82 -12.36
CA ARG A 192 20.25 19.21 -13.36
C ARG A 192 20.93 17.92 -12.87
N VAL A 193 21.20 17.84 -11.57
CA VAL A 193 21.86 16.69 -10.94
C VAL A 193 21.05 16.32 -9.71
N GLU A 194 20.54 15.10 -9.69
CA GLU A 194 19.79 14.57 -8.56
C GLU A 194 20.71 14.05 -7.47
N GLY A 195 20.23 14.16 -6.23
CA GLY A 195 20.87 13.56 -5.08
C GLY A 195 20.64 12.05 -5.05
N THR A 196 21.56 11.34 -4.40
CA THR A 196 21.40 9.94 -4.06
C THR A 196 21.34 9.78 -2.54
N LEU A 197 20.58 8.79 -2.09
CA LEU A 197 20.47 8.40 -0.69
C LEU A 197 20.83 6.93 -0.58
N GLU A 198 21.85 6.61 0.21
CA GLU A 198 22.10 5.25 0.68
C GLU A 198 21.32 5.06 1.98
N LEU A 199 20.18 4.37 1.88
CA LEU A 199 19.29 4.15 3.02
C LEU A 199 19.66 2.85 3.74
N PRO A 200 19.95 2.88 5.05
CA PRO A 200 20.12 1.67 5.84
C PRO A 200 18.84 0.85 5.90
N VAL A 201 18.95 -0.46 5.64
CA VAL A 201 17.85 -1.42 5.77
C VAL A 201 18.32 -2.66 6.52
N TYR A 202 17.38 -3.52 6.90
CA TYR A 202 17.67 -4.79 7.54
C TYR A 202 18.64 -5.60 6.70
N LYS A 203 19.74 -6.02 7.35
CA LYS A 203 20.73 -6.89 6.74
C LYS A 203 20.17 -8.31 6.63
N GLY A 204 19.57 -8.60 5.47
CA GLY A 204 18.94 -9.88 5.17
C GLY A 204 19.91 -10.87 4.55
N GLU A 205 19.66 -12.16 4.74
CA GLU A 205 20.42 -13.24 4.09
C GLU A 205 19.46 -14.16 3.34
N LEU A 206 19.82 -14.53 2.11
CA LEU A 206 19.03 -15.46 1.28
C LEU A 206 18.83 -16.81 1.98
N ALA A 207 19.86 -17.32 2.65
CA ALA A 207 19.81 -18.58 3.38
C ALA A 207 18.79 -18.57 4.53
N ALA A 208 18.40 -17.39 5.04
CA ALA A 208 17.39 -17.29 6.09
C ALA A 208 15.95 -17.39 5.55
N ARG A 209 15.75 -17.49 4.23
CA ARG A 209 14.47 -17.45 3.49
C ARG A 209 14.32 -18.72 2.63
N ASP A 210 14.72 -19.86 3.20
CA ASP A 210 14.72 -21.18 2.53
C ASP A 210 13.32 -21.79 2.35
N THR A 211 12.31 -21.21 3.00
CA THR A 211 10.94 -21.73 3.00
C THR A 211 9.94 -20.60 2.73
N THR A 212 9.00 -20.88 1.83
CA THR A 212 7.85 -20.01 1.55
C THR A 212 6.56 -20.66 2.05
N LEU A 213 5.74 -19.88 2.74
CA LEU A 213 4.36 -20.23 3.07
C LEU A 213 3.41 -19.34 2.26
N SER A 214 2.25 -19.87 1.87
CA SER A 214 1.22 -19.16 1.10
C SER A 214 -0.02 -18.95 1.95
N PHE A 215 -0.63 -17.77 1.82
CA PHE A 215 -1.75 -17.34 2.64
C PHE A 215 -2.79 -16.59 1.80
N ALA A 216 -4.06 -16.84 2.08
CA ALA A 216 -5.17 -16.03 1.60
C ALA A 216 -5.42 -14.89 2.61
N VAL A 217 -5.02 -13.67 2.24
CA VAL A 217 -5.08 -12.49 3.11
C VAL A 217 -6.22 -11.56 2.68
N PRO A 218 -7.29 -11.39 3.47
CA PRO A 218 -8.39 -10.49 3.15
C PRO A 218 -7.91 -9.04 2.96
N THR A 219 -8.40 -8.35 1.93
CA THR A 219 -7.96 -6.97 1.68
C THR A 219 -8.39 -6.03 2.79
N ALA A 220 -9.45 -6.35 3.55
CA ALA A 220 -9.86 -5.60 4.73
C ALA A 220 -8.77 -5.51 5.82
N LEU A 221 -7.86 -6.49 5.90
CA LEU A 221 -6.78 -6.53 6.90
C LEU A 221 -5.53 -5.74 6.47
N ILE A 222 -5.37 -5.52 5.17
CA ILE A 222 -4.17 -4.93 4.60
C ILE A 222 -4.10 -3.44 4.94
N ALA A 223 -2.98 -3.04 5.54
CA ALA A 223 -2.66 -1.64 5.79
C ALA A 223 -2.33 -0.92 4.46
N PRO A 224 -2.74 0.35 4.29
CA PRO A 224 -2.41 1.11 3.09
C PRO A 224 -0.89 1.26 2.92
N PRO A 225 -0.38 1.31 1.68
CA PRO A 225 1.04 1.49 1.42
C PRO A 225 1.50 2.91 1.78
N HIS A 226 2.79 3.04 2.10
CA HIS A 226 3.44 4.35 2.15
C HIS A 226 3.81 4.82 0.75
N LEU A 227 4.01 6.12 0.61
CA LEU A 227 4.13 6.77 -0.68
C LEU A 227 5.39 7.64 -0.76
N LEU A 228 5.88 7.82 -1.98
CA LEU A 228 6.71 8.95 -2.35
C LEU A 228 5.90 9.84 -3.32
N CYS A 229 5.71 11.11 -2.94
CA CYS A 229 5.17 12.13 -3.82
C CYS A 229 6.28 12.68 -4.70
N HIS A 230 6.11 12.55 -6.01
CA HIS A 230 6.95 13.21 -7.01
C HIS A 230 6.26 14.52 -7.40
N PRO A 231 6.80 15.69 -6.98
CA PRO A 231 6.14 16.96 -7.22
C PRO A 231 6.05 17.28 -8.71
N ALA A 232 5.05 18.10 -9.09
CA ALA A 232 4.90 18.54 -10.46
C ALA A 232 6.13 19.36 -10.90
N ILE A 233 6.67 19.05 -12.07
CA ILE A 233 7.80 19.78 -12.67
C ILE A 233 7.39 20.23 -14.07
N ALA A 234 7.46 21.53 -14.36
CA ALA A 234 7.17 22.15 -15.66
C ALA A 234 6.00 21.52 -16.48
N HIS A 235 6.29 20.46 -17.26
CA HIS A 235 5.35 19.77 -18.15
C HIS A 235 4.84 18.41 -17.65
N ASN A 236 5.33 17.94 -16.51
CA ASN A 236 4.92 16.67 -15.89
C ASN A 236 4.05 16.96 -14.65
N PRO A 237 2.83 16.41 -14.59
CA PRO A 237 2.01 16.50 -13.39
C PRO A 237 2.67 15.75 -12.24
N ALA A 238 2.29 16.10 -11.01
CA ALA A 238 2.67 15.32 -9.85
C ALA A 238 2.15 13.87 -9.97
N TYR A 239 2.90 12.93 -9.43
CA TYR A 239 2.50 11.52 -9.35
C TYR A 239 3.03 10.92 -8.05
N TYR A 240 2.56 9.71 -7.73
CA TYR A 240 2.91 9.03 -6.50
C TYR A 240 3.52 7.67 -6.83
N GLU A 241 4.51 7.28 -6.05
CA GLU A 241 5.15 5.97 -6.08
C GLU A 241 4.78 5.23 -4.80
N VAL A 242 4.36 3.97 -4.97
CA VAL A 242 4.11 3.05 -3.86
C VAL A 242 5.45 2.50 -3.38
N VAL A 243 5.77 2.73 -2.11
CA VAL A 243 7.03 2.27 -1.52
C VAL A 243 6.96 0.77 -1.30
N GLY A 244 7.78 0.02 -2.03
CA GLY A 244 7.82 -1.43 -1.95
C GLY A 244 6.48 -2.04 -2.36
N PRO A 245 6.07 -1.96 -3.64
CA PRO A 245 4.76 -2.44 -4.09
C PRO A 245 4.55 -3.95 -3.89
N GLU A 246 5.63 -4.71 -3.67
CA GLU A 246 5.60 -6.13 -3.35
C GLU A 246 5.59 -6.40 -1.83
N ILE A 247 5.56 -5.37 -0.97
CA ILE A 247 5.47 -5.48 0.49
C ILE A 247 4.03 -5.24 0.92
N VAL A 248 3.38 -6.28 1.42
CA VAL A 248 2.01 -6.21 1.94
C VAL A 248 2.05 -6.39 3.45
N ARG A 249 1.46 -5.44 4.18
CA ARG A 249 1.51 -5.41 5.66
C ARG A 249 0.11 -5.55 6.24
N VAL A 250 0.02 -6.35 7.30
CA VAL A 250 -1.13 -6.35 8.20
C VAL A 250 -0.64 -5.83 9.55
N ALA A 251 -1.17 -4.68 9.94
CA ALA A 251 -0.76 -3.98 11.17
C ALA A 251 -1.61 -4.45 12.36
N VAL A 252 -0.94 -4.74 13.46
CA VAL A 252 -1.54 -5.17 14.73
C VAL A 252 -0.96 -4.36 15.89
N THR A 253 -1.68 -4.35 17.01
CA THR A 253 -1.17 -3.84 18.26
C THR A 253 0.03 -4.70 18.70
N PRO A 254 1.14 -4.10 19.18
CA PRO A 254 2.33 -4.83 19.60
C PRO A 254 2.03 -5.99 20.55
N GLY A 255 2.68 -7.13 20.31
CA GLY A 255 2.48 -8.36 21.09
C GLY A 255 1.37 -9.28 20.55
N ASN A 256 0.49 -8.77 19.67
CA ASN A 256 -0.50 -9.59 19.00
C ASN A 256 0.08 -10.29 17.77
N LYS A 257 -0.68 -11.24 17.24
CA LYS A 257 -0.32 -12.11 16.12
C LYS A 257 -1.53 -12.26 15.20
N LEU A 258 -1.29 -12.76 14.00
CA LEU A 258 -2.39 -13.21 13.14
C LEU A 258 -2.60 -14.71 13.31
N LEU A 259 -3.84 -15.12 13.16
CA LEU A 259 -4.22 -16.53 13.16
C LEU A 259 -4.29 -17.03 11.73
N PHE A 260 -3.82 -18.27 11.55
CA PHE A 260 -3.81 -19.00 10.29
C PHE A 260 -4.69 -20.23 10.43
N ILE A 261 -5.79 -20.26 9.68
CA ILE A 261 -6.78 -21.34 9.69
C ILE A 261 -7.15 -21.65 8.24
N ASP A 262 -7.01 -22.92 7.84
CA ASP A 262 -7.39 -23.42 6.52
C ASP A 262 -6.87 -22.60 5.32
N GLY A 263 -5.62 -22.11 5.39
CA GLY A 263 -5.05 -21.29 4.31
C GLY A 263 -5.30 -19.78 4.48
N GLY A 264 -6.31 -19.40 5.25
CA GLY A 264 -6.73 -18.01 5.47
C GLY A 264 -6.04 -17.35 6.66
N VAL A 265 -5.90 -16.03 6.58
CA VAL A 265 -5.38 -15.19 7.66
C VAL A 265 -6.50 -14.38 8.28
N THR A 266 -6.54 -14.35 9.61
CA THR A 266 -7.46 -13.51 10.40
C THR A 266 -6.74 -12.85 11.57
N ALA A 267 -7.37 -11.84 12.16
CA ALA A 267 -6.94 -11.20 13.39
C ALA A 267 -8.09 -11.26 14.39
N GLU A 268 -7.78 -11.39 15.68
CA GLU A 268 -8.85 -11.31 16.68
C GLU A 268 -9.39 -9.88 16.76
N ALA A 269 -10.66 -9.75 17.15
CA ALA A 269 -11.34 -8.46 17.23
C ALA A 269 -10.56 -7.49 18.15
N GLY A 270 -10.34 -6.27 17.67
CA GLY A 270 -9.61 -5.24 18.42
C GLY A 270 -8.08 -5.36 18.41
N GLN A 271 -7.51 -6.40 17.78
CA GLN A 271 -6.05 -6.54 17.69
C GLN A 271 -5.44 -5.77 16.52
N LEU A 272 -6.21 -5.52 15.47
CA LEU A 272 -5.77 -4.75 14.30
C LEU A 272 -5.42 -3.32 14.69
N LYS A 273 -4.29 -2.85 14.18
CA LYS A 273 -3.87 -1.46 14.29
C LYS A 273 -4.13 -0.77 12.97
N SER A 274 -4.75 0.40 13.02
CA SER A 274 -4.87 1.29 11.87
C SER A 274 -4.37 2.68 12.27
N PHE A 275 -3.91 3.41 11.26
CA PHE A 275 -3.53 4.81 11.39
C PHE A 275 -4.39 5.61 10.42
N ASP A 276 -4.82 6.79 10.83
CA ASP A 276 -5.59 7.71 9.98
C ASP A 276 -4.68 8.51 9.04
N TYR A 277 -3.53 7.95 8.69
CA TYR A 277 -2.54 8.53 7.78
C TYR A 277 -1.67 7.44 7.14
N VAL A 278 -1.10 7.77 5.98
CA VAL A 278 0.07 7.10 5.41
C VAL A 278 1.27 8.04 5.48
N ILE A 279 2.47 7.49 5.49
CA ILE A 279 3.66 8.32 5.29
C ILE A 279 3.78 8.61 3.81
N GLU A 280 3.96 9.87 3.48
CA GLU A 280 4.17 10.34 2.12
C GLU A 280 5.41 11.22 2.10
N GLY A 281 6.52 10.68 1.61
CA GLY A 281 7.76 11.43 1.47
C GLY A 281 7.80 12.29 0.21
N ASP A 282 8.41 13.48 0.29
CA ASP A 282 8.72 14.29 -0.90
C ASP A 282 9.97 13.75 -1.62
N ALA A 283 9.76 13.10 -2.77
CA ALA A 283 10.80 12.46 -3.57
C ALA A 283 11.86 13.43 -4.11
N SER A 284 11.65 14.75 -4.04
CA SER A 284 12.65 15.75 -4.41
C SER A 284 13.76 15.93 -3.37
N SER A 285 13.61 15.35 -2.18
CA SER A 285 14.54 15.52 -1.06
C SER A 285 14.99 14.18 -0.47
N ALA A 286 16.22 14.13 0.06
CA ALA A 286 16.71 12.93 0.75
C ALA A 286 15.87 12.59 1.99
N ALA A 287 15.42 13.61 2.74
CA ALA A 287 14.56 13.42 3.91
C ALA A 287 13.19 12.83 3.52
N GLY A 288 12.64 13.23 2.37
CA GLY A 288 11.41 12.64 1.83
C GLY A 288 11.61 11.20 1.34
N LEU A 289 12.70 10.89 0.65
CA LEU A 289 13.03 9.50 0.28
C LEU A 289 13.16 8.58 1.50
N GLU A 290 13.72 9.09 2.59
CA GLU A 290 13.90 8.33 3.84
C GLU A 290 12.60 8.16 4.64
N ALA A 291 11.65 9.10 4.53
CA ALA A 291 10.49 9.17 5.40
C ALA A 291 9.66 7.86 5.50
N PRO A 292 9.30 7.18 4.39
CA PRO A 292 8.55 5.91 4.44
C PRO A 292 9.26 4.77 5.19
N MET A 293 10.58 4.85 5.27
CA MET A 293 11.45 3.81 5.82
C MET A 293 11.82 4.07 7.28
N LYS A 294 11.84 5.34 7.69
CA LYS A 294 11.97 5.79 9.08
C LYS A 294 10.64 6.35 9.58
N GLU A 295 9.68 5.45 9.72
CA GLU A 295 8.28 5.78 9.97
C GLU A 295 8.04 6.56 11.27
N GLU A 296 8.95 6.41 12.23
CA GLU A 296 8.95 7.03 13.56
C GLU A 296 9.60 8.42 13.61
N ALA A 297 10.35 8.81 12.57
CA ALA A 297 11.18 10.02 12.57
C ALA A 297 10.66 11.12 11.62
N THR A 298 9.57 10.86 10.91
CA THR A 298 9.02 11.78 9.91
C THR A 298 7.71 12.41 10.33
N THR A 299 7.48 13.64 9.88
CA THR A 299 6.19 14.33 9.94
C THR A 299 5.50 14.42 8.58
N GLN A 300 6.12 13.88 7.53
CA GLN A 300 5.59 13.90 6.17
C GLN A 300 4.53 12.82 6.02
N VAL A 301 3.26 13.23 6.10
CA VAL A 301 2.11 12.33 6.09
C VAL A 301 1.00 12.88 5.21
N SER A 302 0.19 11.95 4.72
CA SER A 302 -1.09 12.26 4.11
C SER A 302 -2.18 11.61 4.93
N HIS A 303 -3.16 12.41 5.34
CA HIS A 303 -4.26 11.98 6.20
C HIS A 303 -5.26 11.17 5.39
N LEU A 304 -5.62 10.00 5.89
CA LEU A 304 -6.63 9.16 5.29
C LEU A 304 -8.00 9.61 5.77
N GLU A 305 -8.91 9.81 4.83
CA GLU A 305 -10.28 10.16 5.19
C GLU A 305 -11.04 8.94 5.69
N ARG A 306 -11.74 9.10 6.82
CA ARG A 306 -12.67 8.09 7.32
C ARG A 306 -14.04 8.38 6.73
N LEU A 307 -14.50 7.48 5.89
CA LEU A 307 -15.81 7.54 5.28
C LEU A 307 -16.75 6.67 6.11
N ASP A 308 -17.35 7.29 7.13
CA ASP A 308 -18.26 6.60 8.05
C ASP A 308 -19.66 6.43 7.42
N GLY A 309 -20.27 5.27 7.64
CA GLY A 309 -21.62 4.95 7.14
C GLY A 309 -21.70 4.81 5.61
N ASP A 310 -22.76 5.37 5.02
CA ASP A 310 -23.04 5.36 3.58
C ASP A 310 -22.35 6.52 2.82
N ALA A 311 -21.39 7.21 3.45
CA ALA A 311 -20.68 8.33 2.83
C ALA A 311 -19.78 7.83 1.69
N ASP A 312 -20.11 8.17 0.45
CA ASP A 312 -19.32 7.90 -0.74
C ASP A 312 -18.21 8.96 -0.95
N ILE A 313 -17.07 8.57 -1.53
CA ILE A 313 -15.92 9.46 -1.79
C ILE A 313 -16.33 10.73 -2.57
N PHE A 314 -17.21 10.61 -3.57
CA PHE A 314 -17.63 11.77 -4.38
C PHE A 314 -18.50 12.73 -3.58
N ALA A 315 -19.40 12.18 -2.75
CA ALA A 315 -20.24 12.99 -1.86
C ALA A 315 -19.36 13.77 -0.87
N PHE A 316 -18.39 13.11 -0.24
CA PHE A 316 -17.44 13.76 0.67
C PHE A 316 -16.66 14.86 -0.04
N TRP A 317 -16.11 14.56 -1.22
CA TRP A 317 -15.30 15.52 -1.96
C TRP A 317 -16.09 16.76 -2.33
N LYS A 318 -17.33 16.59 -2.80
CA LYS A 318 -18.20 17.71 -3.19
C LYS A 318 -18.55 18.59 -1.99
N ALA A 319 -18.81 17.98 -0.82
CA ALA A 319 -19.13 18.71 0.40
C ALA A 319 -17.95 19.53 0.94
N ASN A 320 -16.71 19.10 0.66
CA ASN A 320 -15.49 19.68 1.21
C ASN A 320 -14.57 20.30 0.13
N ALA A 321 -15.11 20.60 -1.05
CA ALA A 321 -14.32 21.10 -2.17
C ALA A 321 -13.62 22.43 -1.81
N ASN A 322 -12.31 22.50 -2.08
CA ASN A 322 -11.46 23.67 -1.81
C ASN A 322 -11.42 24.11 -0.34
N THR A 323 -11.62 23.17 0.59
CA THR A 323 -11.47 23.43 2.03
C THR A 323 -10.17 22.86 2.58
N ASP A 324 -9.75 23.36 3.74
CA ASP A 324 -8.61 22.83 4.46
C ASP A 324 -9.02 21.60 5.28
N LEU A 325 -8.56 20.42 4.85
CA LEU A 325 -8.85 19.12 5.48
C LEU A 325 -7.66 18.56 6.26
N VAL A 326 -6.61 19.37 6.46
CA VAL A 326 -5.34 18.93 7.04
C VAL A 326 -4.99 19.73 8.29
N THR A 327 -5.11 21.06 8.25
CA THR A 327 -4.69 21.89 9.38
C THR A 327 -5.45 21.53 10.66
N GLY A 328 -4.69 21.27 11.72
CA GLY A 328 -5.25 20.92 13.03
C GLY A 328 -5.55 19.43 13.23
N ARG A 329 -5.46 18.59 12.19
CA ARG A 329 -5.57 17.14 12.36
C ARG A 329 -4.45 16.63 13.27
N GLN A 330 -4.86 15.93 14.32
CA GLN A 330 -3.96 15.20 15.20
C GLN A 330 -3.92 13.75 14.74
N VAL A 331 -2.73 13.15 14.75
CA VAL A 331 -2.54 11.74 14.45
C VAL A 331 -1.73 11.07 15.55
N GLU A 332 -2.00 9.79 15.77
CA GLU A 332 -1.16 8.96 16.61
C GLU A 332 0.12 8.62 15.85
N TRP A 333 1.21 9.32 16.15
CA TRP A 333 2.51 9.05 15.53
C TRP A 333 3.04 7.66 15.89
N ARG A 334 3.67 6.99 14.93
CA ARG A 334 4.54 5.85 15.21
C ARG A 334 5.71 6.31 16.07
N LYS A 335 6.06 5.51 17.08
CA LYS A 335 7.10 5.85 18.06
C LYS A 335 8.20 4.81 18.03
N LEU A 336 9.45 5.26 18.10
CA LEU A 336 10.58 4.37 18.33
C LEU A 336 10.52 3.84 19.76
N ARG A 337 10.71 2.54 19.94
CA ARG A 337 10.92 1.95 21.26
C ARG A 337 12.26 2.43 21.83
N GLU A 338 12.20 3.12 22.97
CA GLU A 338 13.41 3.50 23.69
C GLU A 338 14.16 2.23 24.15
N LYS A 339 15.47 2.20 23.92
CA LYS A 339 16.31 1.15 24.50
C LYS A 339 16.40 1.44 26.00
N VAL A 340 15.87 0.55 26.83
CA VAL A 340 16.14 0.59 28.28
C VAL A 340 17.64 0.43 28.46
N ALA A 341 18.27 1.47 29.01
CA ALA A 341 19.72 1.58 29.17
C ALA A 341 20.29 0.54 30.14
#